data_AF-A0A8J6NA10-F1
#
_entry.id   AF-A0A8J6NA10-F1
#
_cell.length_a   1.000
_cell.length_b   1.000
_cell.length_c   1.000
_cell.angle_alpha   90.00
_cell.angle_beta   90.00
_cell.angle_gamma   90.00
#
_symmetry.space_group_name_H-M   'P 1'
#
loop_
_entity.id
_entity.type
_entity.pdbx_description
1 polymer ?
#
loop_
_entity_poly.entity_id
_entity_poly.type
_entity_poly.pdbx_seq_one_letter_code
_entity_poly.pdbx_strand_id
1 'polypeptide(L)'
;QKTEELFEETDRQSINPPSLGNSEMGGSPPPIPHSLQLREDCIACHTGNAAVAEIGVEHASRGNCRQCHVPMIATEPRKEFTRNK
;
A
#
# COMPACT_ATOMS: atom_id res chain seq x y z
N GLN A 1 35.65 -1.14 3.09
CA GLN A 1 35.36 -2.37 2.31
C GLN A 1 34.20 -2.02 1.39
N LYS A 2 34.48 -1.80 0.11
CA LYS A 2 33.49 -1.46 -0.92
C LYS A 2 33.25 -2.76 -1.68
N THR A 3 32.06 -3.34 -1.58
CA THR A 3 31.75 -4.58 -2.27
C THR A 3 31.50 -4.26 -3.74
N GLU A 4 32.20 -4.95 -4.63
CA GLU A 4 32.06 -4.85 -6.11
C GLU A 4 30.97 -5.79 -6.65
N GLU A 5 30.28 -6.51 -5.76
CA GLU A 5 29.15 -7.37 -6.10
C GLU A 5 28.00 -6.48 -6.61
N LEU A 6 27.61 -6.69 -7.87
CA LEU A 6 26.44 -6.04 -8.46
C LEU A 6 25.23 -6.33 -7.58
N PHE A 7 24.38 -5.33 -7.37
CA PHE A 7 23.02 -5.54 -6.91
C PHE A 7 22.35 -6.51 -7.90
N GLU A 8 22.08 -7.75 -7.50
CA GLU A 8 21.23 -8.64 -8.30
C GLU A 8 19.78 -8.20 -8.17
N GLU A 9 19.09 -8.07 -9.31
CA GLU A 9 17.66 -7.82 -9.33
C GLU A 9 16.93 -9.00 -8.67
N THR A 10 16.09 -8.72 -7.68
CA THR A 10 15.08 -9.67 -7.23
C THR A 10 13.99 -9.78 -8.29
N ASP A 11 13.56 -11.00 -8.63
CA ASP A 11 12.45 -11.36 -9.55
C ASP A 11 11.07 -10.86 -9.08
N ARG A 12 10.97 -9.62 -8.63
CA ARG A 12 9.74 -9.02 -8.14
C ARG A 12 8.91 -8.57 -9.34
N GLN A 13 8.11 -9.48 -9.89
CA GLN A 13 7.05 -9.08 -10.81
C GLN A 13 6.08 -8.15 -10.08
N SER A 14 6.03 -6.88 -10.49
CA SER A 14 4.91 -6.01 -10.13
C SER A 14 3.70 -6.50 -10.92
N ILE A 15 2.84 -7.31 -10.30
CA ILE A 15 1.49 -7.51 -10.83
C ILE A 15 0.83 -6.14 -10.92
N ASN A 16 0.16 -5.83 -12.03
CA ASN A 16 -0.68 -4.64 -12.10
C ASN A 16 -1.95 -4.94 -11.29
N PRO A 17 -2.12 -4.39 -10.07
CA PRO A 17 -3.37 -4.58 -9.35
C PRO A 17 -4.51 -3.94 -10.17
N PRO A 18 -5.72 -4.52 -10.14
CA PRO A 18 -6.89 -3.88 -10.73
C PRO A 18 -7.05 -2.48 -10.14
N SER A 19 -7.38 -1.49 -10.97
CA SER A 19 -7.62 -0.13 -10.49
C SER A 19 -8.88 -0.12 -9.62
N LEU A 20 -8.68 -0.05 -8.31
CA LEU A 20 -9.77 0.08 -7.33
C LEU A 20 -10.39 1.49 -7.34
N GLY A 21 -9.92 2.40 -8.21
CA GLY A 21 -10.43 3.77 -8.36
C GLY A 21 -10.10 4.72 -7.20
N ASN A 22 -9.60 4.20 -6.08
CA ASN A 22 -9.31 4.97 -4.86
C ASN A 22 -7.81 5.25 -4.68
N SER A 23 -6.95 4.70 -5.54
CA SER A 23 -5.52 4.99 -5.53
C SER A 23 -5.24 6.33 -6.22
N GLU A 24 -4.34 7.10 -5.64
CA GLU A 24 -3.91 8.42 -6.10
C GLU A 24 -3.31 8.41 -7.52
N MET A 25 -2.51 7.40 -7.79
CA MET A 25 -1.84 7.16 -9.06
C MET A 25 -1.82 5.65 -9.35
N GLY A 26 -1.65 5.29 -10.61
CA GLY A 26 -1.43 3.89 -11.01
C GLY A 26 -0.22 3.30 -10.28
N GLY A 27 -0.43 2.21 -9.53
CA GLY A 27 0.60 1.58 -8.71
C GLY A 27 0.77 2.16 -7.30
N SER A 28 0.06 3.24 -6.94
CA SER A 28 0.03 3.71 -5.55
C SER A 28 -0.72 2.72 -4.65
N PRO A 29 -0.26 2.55 -3.39
CA PRO A 29 -0.97 1.75 -2.40
C PRO A 29 -2.43 2.22 -2.27
N PRO A 30 -3.40 1.31 -2.21
CA PRO A 30 -4.78 1.68 -1.96
C PRO A 30 -4.93 2.29 -0.55
N PRO A 31 -5.77 3.31 -0.38
CA PRO A 31 -6.09 3.85 0.93
C PRO A 31 -6.90 2.85 1.77
N ILE A 32 -6.88 3.01 3.09
CA ILE A 32 -7.67 2.19 4.02
C ILE A 32 -9.10 2.74 4.07
N PRO A 33 -10.13 2.00 3.62
CA PRO A 33 -11.49 2.50 3.50
C PRO A 33 -12.33 2.39 4.78
N HIS A 34 -11.73 1.96 5.89
CA HIS A 34 -12.41 1.74 7.17
C HIS A 34 -11.63 2.34 8.35
N SER A 35 -12.29 2.45 9.50
CA SER A 35 -11.61 2.88 10.73
C SER A 35 -10.60 1.84 11.19
N LEU A 36 -9.53 2.33 11.83
CA LEU A 36 -8.52 1.47 12.46
C LEU A 36 -8.83 1.13 13.92
N GLN A 37 -9.79 1.84 14.54
CA GLN A 37 -10.18 1.58 15.92
C GLN A 37 -10.64 0.12 16.08
N LEU A 38 -9.95 -0.65 16.93
CA LEU A 38 -10.18 -2.09 17.15
C LEU A 38 -9.89 -2.97 15.91
N ARG A 39 -9.13 -2.46 14.94
CA ARG A 39 -8.69 -3.16 13.72
C ARG A 39 -7.24 -2.82 13.38
N GLU A 40 -6.41 -2.71 14.40
CA GLU A 40 -4.99 -2.36 14.25
C GLU A 40 -4.15 -3.56 13.76
N ASP A 41 -4.61 -4.78 14.04
CA ASP A 41 -4.00 -6.01 13.54
C ASP A 41 -4.40 -6.30 12.09
N CYS A 42 -3.63 -5.75 11.16
CA CYS A 42 -3.91 -5.79 9.73
C CYS A 42 -3.91 -7.23 9.18
N ILE A 43 -3.00 -8.08 9.68
CA ILE A 43 -2.76 -9.41 9.13
C ILE A 43 -3.88 -10.40 9.49
N ALA A 44 -4.67 -10.10 10.51
CA ALA A 44 -5.83 -10.90 10.92
C ALA A 44 -6.87 -11.07 9.80
N CYS A 45 -6.95 -10.13 8.85
CA CYS A 45 -7.90 -10.21 7.72
C CYS A 45 -7.23 -10.13 6.35
N HIS A 46 -6.09 -9.44 6.22
CA HIS A 46 -5.45 -9.18 4.92
C HIS A 46 -4.43 -10.25 4.50
N THR A 47 -4.23 -11.29 5.30
CA THR A 47 -3.26 -12.35 5.02
C THR A 47 -3.79 -13.75 5.32
N GLY A 48 -3.12 -14.76 4.77
CA GLY A 48 -3.44 -16.17 4.97
C GLY A 48 -4.68 -16.62 4.20
N ASN A 49 -5.04 -17.89 4.36
CA ASN A 49 -6.10 -18.54 3.58
C ASN A 49 -7.51 -18.01 3.90
N ALA A 50 -7.65 -17.24 4.98
CA ALA A 50 -8.92 -16.61 5.37
C ALA A 50 -9.13 -15.23 4.72
N ALA A 51 -8.08 -14.64 4.13
CA ALA A 51 -8.21 -13.38 3.40
C ALA A 51 -8.95 -13.62 2.09
N VAL A 52 -9.98 -12.81 1.82
CA VAL A 52 -10.63 -12.80 0.51
C VAL A 52 -9.68 -12.22 -0.53
N ALA A 53 -9.78 -12.70 -1.77
CA ALA A 53 -8.85 -12.35 -2.85
C ALA A 53 -8.75 -10.83 -3.08
N GLU A 54 -9.84 -10.09 -2.82
CA GLU A 54 -9.94 -8.65 -3.02
C GLU A 54 -9.15 -7.83 -1.98
N ILE A 55 -8.88 -8.39 -0.79
CA ILE A 55 -8.17 -7.68 0.29
C ILE A 55 -6.82 -8.32 0.62
N GLY A 56 -6.47 -9.42 -0.03
CA GLY A 56 -5.20 -10.12 0.16
C GLY A 56 -3.99 -9.24 -0.17
N VAL A 57 -2.91 -9.43 0.57
CA VAL A 57 -1.68 -8.66 0.42
C VAL A 57 -0.47 -9.57 0.18
N GLU A 58 0.18 -9.40 -0.97
CA GLU A 58 1.38 -10.17 -1.38
C GLU A 58 2.68 -9.73 -0.67
N HIS A 59 2.63 -8.63 0.09
CA HIS A 59 3.82 -8.00 0.68
C HIS A 59 3.67 -7.76 2.19
N ALA A 60 3.07 -8.70 2.89
CA ALA A 60 2.96 -8.67 4.35
C ALA A 60 4.33 -8.55 5.06
N SER A 61 5.40 -9.03 4.44
CA SER A 61 6.78 -8.95 4.95
C SER A 61 7.33 -7.54 5.12
N ARG A 62 6.67 -6.50 4.57
CA ARG A 62 7.09 -5.09 4.75
C ARG A 62 6.88 -4.56 6.17
N GLY A 63 6.19 -5.31 7.04
CA GLY A 63 6.15 -5.13 8.50
C GLY A 63 5.31 -3.96 9.02
N ASN A 64 5.32 -2.80 8.37
CA ASN A 64 4.50 -1.65 8.77
C ASN A 64 3.67 -1.12 7.59
N CYS A 65 2.40 -1.52 7.58
CA CYS A 65 1.42 -1.25 6.53
C CYS A 65 1.15 0.25 6.35
N ARG A 66 1.15 1.00 7.45
CA ARG A 66 0.77 2.42 7.50
C ARG A 66 1.85 3.37 6.98
N GLN A 67 3.02 2.85 6.62
CA GLN A 67 4.01 3.63 5.88
C GLN A 67 3.53 3.95 4.46
N CYS A 68 2.65 3.11 3.91
CA CYS A 68 2.20 3.19 2.53
C CYS A 68 0.68 3.32 2.43
N HIS A 69 -0.08 2.56 3.24
CA HIS A 69 -1.54 2.58 3.24
C HIS A 69 -2.04 3.62 4.26
N VAL A 70 -2.69 4.68 3.75
CA VAL A 70 -3.19 5.79 4.56
C VAL A 70 -4.72 5.71 4.66
N PRO A 71 -5.34 5.99 5.82
CA PRO A 71 -6.79 6.06 5.95
C PRO A 71 -7.40 7.11 5.02
N MET A 72 -8.51 6.76 4.39
CA MET A 72 -9.33 7.73 3.67
C MET A 72 -10.04 8.63 4.68
N ILE A 73 -9.48 9.82 4.92
CA ILE A 73 -10.11 10.87 5.72
C ILE A 73 -10.56 11.96 4.76
N ALA A 74 -11.86 11.99 4.46
CA ALA A 74 -12.46 13.05 3.65
C ALA A 74 -12.75 14.28 4.53
N THR A 75 -11.71 14.97 4.99
CA THR A 75 -11.87 16.18 5.81
C THR A 75 -12.04 17.45 4.98
N GLU A 76 -11.46 17.53 3.79
CA GLU A 76 -11.55 18.71 2.91
C GLU A 76 -11.36 18.29 1.44
N PRO A 77 -11.91 19.04 0.45
CA PRO A 77 -11.65 18.78 -0.96
C PRO A 77 -10.16 18.96 -1.28
N ARG A 78 -9.59 17.98 -1.97
CA ARG A 78 -8.18 18.00 -2.43
C ARG A 78 -7.94 19.24 -3.28
N LYS A 79 -6.96 20.06 -2.89
CA LYS A 79 -6.47 21.18 -3.68
C LYS A 79 -5.21 20.76 -4.43
N GLU A 80 -5.14 21.10 -5.72
CA GLU A 80 -3.93 20.91 -6.53
C GLU A 80 -2.79 21.72 -5.91
N PHE A 81 -1.64 21.09 -5.68
CA PHE A 81 -0.48 21.81 -5.15
C PHE A 81 0.12 22.71 -6.24
N THR A 82 -0.03 24.02 -6.10
CA THR A 82 0.66 25.00 -6.94
C THR A 82 1.93 25.47 -6.24
N ARG A 83 3.09 25.11 -6.78
CA ARG A 83 4.38 25.67 -6.32
C ARG A 83 4.47 27.13 -6.76
N ASN A 84 4.32 28.06 -5.83
CA ASN A 84 4.63 29.46 -6.11
C ASN A 84 6.14 29.61 -6.35
N LYS A 85 6.49 30.34 -7.42
CA LYS A 85 7.87 30.69 -7.76
C LYS A 85 8.44 31.73 -6.80
#